data_AF-A0A7W1EHZ8-F1
#
_entry.id   AF-A0A7W1EHZ8-F1
#
_cell.length_a   1.000
_cell.length_b   1.000
_cell.length_c   1.000
_cell.angle_alpha   90.00
_cell.angle_beta   90.00
_cell.angle_gamma   90.00
#
_symmetry.space_group_name_H-M   'P 1'
#
loop_
_entity.id
_entity.type
_entity.pdbx_description
1 polymer ?
#
loop_
_entity_poly.entity_id
_entity_poly.type
_entity_poly.pdbx_seq_one_letter_code
_entity_poly.pdbx_strand_id
1 'polypeptide(L)'
;MLSRDKGKIIVVIAFCLFLVTCENKSHTNNYYRKSIDAMGKAEYHDLYRKLNDSVNLWITNRLRNYEAEATYKFHLDSLLCFNITRNRFISCRHLYVNLPDATSDDLQFIYGEKINEDWFFFKGPSITIPREMVKNHPIHTPLSYQQLHQIALKEVYSGYLSRNGEINENWFTSKFEGNGWVNWDDTPEKIKSYTRKDYEQFHLRKVRGNWYGVKKDSLNAPATQDF
;
A
#
# COMPACT_ATOMS: atom_id res chain seq x y z
N MET A 1 51.62 -23.75 39.47
CA MET A 1 50.28 -23.89 40.05
C MET A 1 49.55 -22.56 39.87
N LEU A 2 48.92 -22.35 38.71
CA LEU A 2 48.00 -21.24 38.44
C LEU A 2 46.88 -21.85 37.58
N SER A 3 45.87 -22.36 38.28
CA SER A 3 44.68 -22.95 37.66
C SER A 3 43.54 -21.95 37.72
N ARG A 4 42.72 -21.97 36.66
CA ARG A 4 41.29 -21.60 36.63
C ARG A 4 40.98 -20.13 36.87
N ASP A 5 40.72 -19.42 35.77
CA ASP A 5 39.53 -18.57 35.64
C ASP A 5 39.35 -18.09 34.20
N LYS A 6 38.97 -19.03 33.31
CA LYS A 6 38.52 -18.74 31.94
C LYS A 6 37.19 -19.43 31.64
N GLY A 7 36.19 -19.21 32.49
CA GLY A 7 34.93 -19.95 32.40
C GLY A 7 33.65 -19.21 32.76
N LYS A 8 33.65 -17.88 32.91
CA LYS A 8 32.46 -17.15 33.37
C LYS A 8 32.22 -15.76 32.73
N ILE A 9 32.63 -15.55 31.48
CA ILE A 9 32.29 -14.31 30.74
C ILE A 9 31.82 -14.63 29.32
N ILE A 10 30.91 -15.59 29.13
CA ILE A 10 30.17 -15.74 27.85
C ILE A 10 28.76 -16.27 28.15
N VAL A 11 27.91 -15.50 28.84
CA VAL A 11 26.45 -15.80 28.86
C VAL A 11 25.58 -14.53 28.84
N VAL A 12 26.08 -13.35 29.24
CA VAL A 12 25.20 -12.17 29.43
C VAL A 12 24.93 -11.37 28.15
N ILE A 13 25.70 -11.54 27.07
CA ILE A 13 25.54 -10.73 25.84
C ILE A 13 24.45 -11.27 24.89
N ALA A 14 24.01 -12.53 25.06
CA ALA A 14 22.99 -13.12 24.18
C ALA A 14 21.54 -12.71 24.53
N PHE A 15 21.29 -12.14 25.71
CA PHE A 15 19.92 -11.80 26.14
C PHE A 15 19.48 -10.39 25.75
N CYS A 16 20.42 -9.48 25.46
CA CYS A 16 20.11 -8.10 25.06
C CYS A 16 19.73 -7.95 23.58
N LEU A 17 19.97 -8.97 22.74
CA LEU A 17 19.64 -8.93 21.31
C LEU A 17 18.19 -9.32 20.99
N PHE A 18 17.40 -9.79 21.98
CA PHE A 18 15.99 -10.11 21.77
C PHE A 18 15.02 -8.94 21.95
N LEU A 19 15.46 -7.81 22.53
CA LEU A 19 14.56 -6.69 22.83
C LEU A 19 14.37 -5.69 21.69
N VAL A 20 15.15 -5.76 20.61
CA VAL A 20 15.04 -4.83 19.46
C VAL A 20 14.04 -5.30 18.40
N THR A 21 13.43 -6.48 18.54
CA THR A 21 12.47 -7.01 17.54
C THR A 21 10.99 -6.77 17.88
N CYS A 22 10.68 -6.11 19.01
CA CYS A 22 9.30 -5.87 19.44
C CYS A 22 8.68 -4.54 18.99
N GLU A 23 9.47 -3.50 18.68
CA GLU A 23 8.91 -2.19 18.32
C GLU A 23 8.09 -2.25 17.00
N ASN A 24 8.56 -2.95 15.97
CA ASN A 24 7.85 -3.04 14.69
C ASN A 24 6.57 -3.88 14.74
N LYS A 25 6.51 -4.94 15.58
CA LYS A 25 5.29 -5.74 15.75
C LYS A 25 4.17 -4.95 16.42
N SER A 26 4.53 -4.11 17.40
CA SER A 26 3.59 -3.22 18.10
C SER A 26 2.90 -2.24 17.15
N HIS A 27 3.66 -1.56 16.29
CA HIS A 27 3.11 -0.58 15.34
C HIS A 27 2.25 -1.21 14.24
N THR A 28 2.68 -2.34 13.66
CA THR A 28 1.91 -3.06 12.63
C THR A 28 0.53 -3.49 13.16
N ASN A 29 0.50 -4.03 14.39
CA ASN A 29 -0.73 -4.44 15.05
C ASN A 29 -1.67 -3.24 15.30
N ASN A 30 -1.10 -2.07 15.63
CA ASN A 30 -1.90 -0.88 15.86
C ASN A 30 -2.56 -0.35 14.58
N TYR A 31 -1.87 -0.40 13.42
CA TYR A 31 -2.42 0.10 12.16
C TYR A 31 -3.61 -0.76 11.71
N TYR A 32 -3.41 -2.08 11.68
CA TYR A 32 -4.46 -3.02 11.33
C TYR A 32 -5.65 -2.91 12.29
N ARG A 33 -5.40 -2.86 13.61
CA ARG A 33 -6.47 -2.70 14.60
C ARG A 33 -7.25 -1.40 14.40
N LYS A 34 -6.58 -0.25 14.30
CA LYS A 34 -7.26 1.06 14.09
C LYS A 34 -8.09 1.06 12.81
N SER A 35 -7.59 0.41 11.77
CA SER A 35 -8.32 0.25 10.52
C SER A 35 -9.57 -0.63 10.64
N ILE A 36 -9.45 -1.78 11.31
CA ILE A 36 -10.60 -2.66 11.61
C ILE A 36 -11.62 -1.95 12.51
N ASP A 37 -11.17 -1.21 13.53
CA ASP A 37 -12.04 -0.44 14.42
C ASP A 37 -12.79 0.66 13.66
N ALA A 38 -12.15 1.27 12.65
CA ALA A 38 -12.78 2.26 11.80
C ALA A 38 -13.83 1.63 10.87
N MET A 39 -13.52 0.55 10.15
CA MET A 39 -14.42 0.03 9.12
C MET A 39 -15.46 -0.99 9.65
N GLY A 40 -15.09 -1.77 10.67
CA GLY A 40 -15.75 -3.03 11.02
C GLY A 40 -15.05 -4.21 10.32
N LYS A 41 -14.90 -5.33 11.03
CA LYS A 41 -14.14 -6.50 10.54
C LYS A 41 -14.76 -7.12 9.29
N ALA A 42 -16.09 -7.25 9.24
CA ALA A 42 -16.77 -7.87 8.12
C ALA A 42 -16.64 -7.01 6.86
N GLU A 43 -16.91 -5.71 7.00
CA GLU A 43 -16.83 -4.72 5.95
C GLU A 43 -15.40 -4.53 5.44
N TYR A 44 -14.40 -4.58 6.33
CA TYR A 44 -12.99 -4.58 5.96
C TYR A 44 -12.67 -5.74 5.00
N HIS A 45 -13.03 -6.97 5.39
CA HIS A 45 -12.72 -8.15 4.58
C HIS A 45 -13.52 -8.20 3.27
N ASP A 46 -14.76 -7.73 3.27
CA ASP A 46 -15.55 -7.58 2.06
C ASP A 46 -14.89 -6.59 1.08
N LEU A 47 -14.47 -5.42 1.57
CA LEU A 47 -13.82 -4.42 0.73
C LEU A 47 -12.45 -4.88 0.24
N TYR A 48 -11.67 -5.57 1.09
CA TYR A 48 -10.42 -6.19 0.69
C TYR A 48 -10.62 -7.14 -0.51
N ARG A 49 -11.65 -8.00 -0.43
CA ARG A 49 -12.00 -8.93 -1.51
C ARG A 49 -12.39 -8.19 -2.79
N LYS A 50 -13.29 -7.21 -2.69
CA LYS A 50 -13.72 -6.37 -3.83
C LYS A 50 -12.55 -5.65 -4.49
N LEU A 51 -11.60 -5.16 -3.70
CA LEU A 51 -10.38 -4.53 -4.22
C LEU A 51 -9.52 -5.56 -4.96
N ASN A 52 -9.28 -6.72 -4.36
CA ASN A 52 -8.51 -7.79 -4.99
C ASN A 52 -9.13 -8.23 -6.32
N ASP A 53 -10.44 -8.44 -6.35
CA ASP A 53 -11.19 -8.79 -7.56
C ASP A 53 -11.08 -7.71 -8.63
N SER A 54 -11.16 -6.44 -8.24
CA SER A 54 -11.01 -5.31 -9.16
C SER A 54 -9.61 -5.23 -9.76
N VAL A 55 -8.57 -5.43 -8.95
CA VAL A 55 -7.18 -5.46 -9.42
C VAL A 55 -6.97 -6.63 -10.39
N ASN A 56 -7.45 -7.82 -10.05
CA ASN A 56 -7.39 -8.99 -10.95
C ASN A 56 -8.12 -8.75 -12.27
N LEU A 57 -9.29 -8.09 -12.22
CA LEU A 57 -10.03 -7.72 -13.41
C LEU A 57 -9.23 -6.76 -14.29
N TRP A 58 -8.58 -5.75 -13.72
CA TRP A 58 -7.75 -4.81 -14.47
C TRP A 58 -6.57 -5.48 -15.16
N ILE A 59 -5.93 -6.42 -14.48
CA ILE A 59 -4.80 -7.19 -15.01
C ILE A 59 -5.25 -8.11 -16.14
N THR A 60 -6.35 -8.85 -15.92
CA THR A 60 -6.93 -9.78 -16.91
C THR A 60 -7.36 -9.05 -18.19
N ASN A 61 -7.81 -7.80 -18.05
CA ASN A 61 -8.19 -6.94 -19.16
C ASN A 61 -7.04 -6.10 -19.72
N ARG A 62 -5.81 -6.33 -19.27
CA ARG A 62 -4.58 -5.65 -19.74
C ARG A 62 -4.73 -4.13 -19.77
N LEU A 63 -5.33 -3.57 -18.73
CA LEU A 63 -5.41 -2.12 -18.60
C LEU A 63 -3.99 -1.56 -18.55
N ARG A 64 -3.69 -0.56 -19.40
CA ARG A 64 -2.32 -0.04 -19.61
C ARG A 64 -1.56 0.27 -18.32
N ASN A 65 -2.25 0.80 -17.31
CA ASN A 65 -1.65 1.16 -16.01
C ASN A 65 -1.28 -0.03 -15.12
N TYR A 66 -1.67 -1.25 -15.54
CA TYR A 66 -1.55 -2.52 -14.83
C TYR A 66 -0.87 -3.62 -15.68
N GLU A 67 -0.25 -3.26 -16.81
CA GLU A 67 0.45 -4.23 -17.69
C GLU A 67 1.66 -4.88 -17.02
N ALA A 68 2.35 -4.16 -16.13
CA ALA A 68 3.49 -4.70 -15.40
C ALA A 68 3.07 -5.88 -14.52
N GLU A 69 1.88 -5.83 -13.94
CA GLU A 69 1.27 -6.86 -13.10
C GLU A 69 0.80 -8.08 -13.90
N ALA A 70 0.59 -7.94 -15.21
CA ALA A 70 0.40 -9.09 -16.09
C ALA A 70 1.72 -9.84 -16.34
N THR A 71 2.86 -9.18 -16.10
CA THR A 71 4.21 -9.73 -16.33
C THR A 71 4.85 -10.22 -15.03
N TYR A 72 4.64 -9.50 -13.94
CA TYR A 72 5.27 -9.77 -12.64
C TYR A 72 4.25 -10.30 -11.64
N LYS A 73 4.71 -11.19 -10.75
CA LYS A 73 3.91 -11.57 -9.60
C LYS A 73 3.62 -10.33 -8.77
N PHE A 74 2.39 -10.23 -8.28
CA PHE A 74 1.99 -9.18 -7.35
C PHE A 74 1.25 -9.77 -6.16
N HIS A 75 1.25 -9.05 -5.04
CA HIS A 75 0.38 -9.32 -3.90
C HIS A 75 -0.22 -8.01 -3.40
N LEU A 76 -1.51 -8.00 -3.10
CA LEU A 76 -2.13 -6.89 -2.38
C LEU A 76 -1.67 -6.93 -0.92
N ASP A 77 -1.19 -5.81 -0.37
CA ASP A 77 -0.86 -5.73 1.05
C ASP A 77 -2.12 -5.98 1.87
N SER A 78 -2.01 -6.81 2.90
CA SER A 78 -3.10 -7.12 3.82
C SER A 78 -3.73 -5.91 4.50
N LEU A 79 -3.03 -4.77 4.57
CA LEU A 79 -3.45 -3.54 5.25
C LEU A 79 -4.15 -2.55 4.29
N LEU A 80 -5.39 -2.21 4.63
CA LEU A 80 -6.10 -1.05 4.11
C LEU A 80 -6.15 -0.04 5.25
N CYS A 81 -5.68 1.18 5.08
CA CYS A 81 -5.80 2.23 6.08
C CYS A 81 -7.04 3.09 5.77
N PHE A 82 -8.04 3.13 6.64
CA PHE A 82 -9.27 3.91 6.44
C PHE A 82 -9.23 5.24 7.17
N ASN A 83 -9.86 6.25 6.60
CA ASN A 83 -10.10 7.51 7.30
C ASN A 83 -11.27 7.38 8.30
N ILE A 84 -11.41 8.34 9.21
CA ILE A 84 -12.41 8.36 10.28
C ILE A 84 -13.83 8.28 9.72
N THR A 85 -14.10 8.92 8.58
CA THR A 85 -15.43 8.90 7.95
C THR A 85 -15.67 7.66 7.07
N ARG A 86 -14.71 6.72 7.01
CA ARG A 86 -14.85 5.41 6.37
C ARG A 86 -15.21 5.49 4.88
N ASN A 87 -14.82 6.58 4.22
CA ASN A 87 -15.13 6.84 2.81
C ASN A 87 -13.86 6.94 1.95
N ARG A 88 -12.67 6.82 2.54
CA ARG A 88 -11.40 6.77 1.84
C ARG A 88 -10.51 5.71 2.46
N PHE A 89 -9.75 5.01 1.64
CA PHE A 89 -8.65 4.18 2.12
C PHE A 89 -7.40 4.27 1.25
N ILE A 90 -6.27 3.96 1.88
CA ILE A 90 -4.98 3.82 1.20
C ILE A 90 -4.45 2.42 1.50
N SER A 91 -4.03 1.73 0.45
CA SER A 91 -3.31 0.45 0.50
C SER A 91 -2.19 0.47 -0.54
N CYS A 92 -1.45 -0.61 -0.68
CA CYS A 92 -0.53 -0.80 -1.78
C CYS A 92 -0.52 -2.25 -2.25
N ARG A 93 -0.06 -2.44 -3.48
CA ARG A 93 0.33 -3.75 -3.99
C ARG A 93 1.85 -3.85 -4.06
N HIS A 94 2.35 -5.03 -3.76
CA HIS A 94 3.74 -5.43 -3.84
C HIS A 94 3.99 -6.03 -5.21
N LEU A 95 4.93 -5.47 -5.96
CA LEU A 95 5.33 -5.99 -7.27
C LEU A 95 6.72 -6.64 -7.16
N TYR A 96 6.79 -7.92 -7.46
CA TYR A 96 8.00 -8.73 -7.33
C TYR A 96 8.65 -8.87 -8.69
N VAL A 97 9.67 -8.04 -8.96
CA VAL A 97 10.27 -7.96 -10.30
C VAL A 97 11.26 -9.11 -10.49
N ASN A 98 10.78 -10.24 -10.99
CA ASN A 98 11.58 -11.46 -11.12
C ASN A 98 12.21 -11.59 -12.52
N LEU A 99 12.92 -10.56 -12.98
CA LEU A 99 13.74 -10.62 -14.20
C LEU A 99 15.21 -10.90 -13.85
N PRO A 100 15.98 -11.56 -14.72
CA PRO A 100 17.38 -11.92 -14.45
C PRO A 100 18.26 -10.76 -13.97
N ASP A 101 18.10 -9.58 -14.58
CA ASP A 101 18.90 -8.40 -14.28
C ASP A 101 18.17 -7.40 -13.37
N ALA A 102 17.01 -7.76 -12.81
CA ALA A 102 16.28 -6.88 -11.92
C ALA A 102 17.04 -6.69 -10.61
N THR A 103 17.14 -5.43 -10.18
CA THR A 103 17.80 -5.02 -8.93
C THR A 103 16.86 -4.27 -7.99
N SER A 104 15.57 -4.22 -8.31
CA SER A 104 14.54 -3.51 -7.55
C SER A 104 13.22 -4.25 -7.52
N ASP A 105 12.38 -3.90 -6.55
CA ASP A 105 10.96 -4.26 -6.47
C ASP A 105 10.13 -2.97 -6.35
N ASP A 106 8.81 -3.02 -6.54
CA ASP A 106 7.95 -1.83 -6.42
C ASP A 106 6.84 -1.99 -5.39
N LEU A 107 6.52 -0.88 -4.71
CA LEU A 107 5.26 -0.68 -4.00
C LEU A 107 4.40 0.28 -4.82
N GLN A 108 3.20 -0.14 -5.19
CA GLN A 108 2.29 0.69 -5.97
C GLN A 108 1.04 1.00 -5.16
N PHE A 109 0.82 2.28 -4.88
CA PHE A 109 -0.30 2.73 -4.06
C PHE A 109 -1.61 2.43 -4.76
N ILE A 110 -2.60 2.08 -3.95
CA ILE A 110 -3.99 1.97 -4.35
C ILE A 110 -4.78 2.87 -3.42
N TYR A 111 -5.56 3.75 -4.04
CA TYR A 111 -6.50 4.60 -3.35
C TYR A 111 -7.91 4.07 -3.60
N GLY A 112 -8.71 4.06 -2.54
CA GLY A 112 -10.13 3.82 -2.61
C GLY A 112 -10.90 5.02 -2.11
N GLU A 113 -11.98 5.37 -2.80
CA GLU A 113 -12.89 6.42 -2.36
C GLU A 113 -14.34 5.99 -2.58
N LYS A 114 -15.18 6.21 -1.56
CA LYS A 114 -16.61 5.98 -1.59
C LYS A 114 -17.30 7.25 -2.09
N ILE A 115 -17.99 7.17 -3.22
CA ILE A 115 -18.70 8.28 -3.86
C ILE A 115 -20.12 7.79 -4.15
N ASN A 116 -21.14 8.48 -3.62
CA ASN A 116 -22.55 8.06 -3.72
C ASN A 116 -22.77 6.60 -3.30
N GLU A 117 -22.23 6.22 -2.14
CA GLU A 117 -22.29 4.85 -1.57
C GLU A 117 -21.52 3.74 -2.32
N ASP A 118 -20.93 4.03 -3.48
CA ASP A 118 -20.13 3.07 -4.23
C ASP A 118 -18.63 3.30 -4.03
N TRP A 119 -17.88 2.21 -3.91
CA TRP A 119 -16.42 2.25 -3.82
C TRP A 119 -15.78 2.28 -5.20
N PHE A 120 -14.91 3.26 -5.40
CA PHE A 120 -14.09 3.40 -6.59
C PHE A 120 -12.61 3.27 -6.24
N PHE A 121 -11.88 2.49 -7.03
CA PHE A 121 -10.47 2.20 -6.81
C PHE A 121 -9.61 2.79 -7.94
N PHE A 122 -8.46 3.35 -7.60
CA PHE A 122 -7.55 3.94 -8.58
C PHE A 122 -6.10 3.88 -8.11
N LYS A 123 -5.19 3.87 -9.08
CA LYS A 123 -3.74 3.84 -8.86
C LYS A 123 -3.26 5.18 -8.29
N GLY A 124 -2.44 5.10 -7.23
CA GLY A 124 -1.70 6.22 -6.68
C GLY A 124 -0.25 6.27 -7.19
N PRO A 125 0.66 6.93 -6.46
CA PRO A 125 2.09 6.92 -6.78
C PRO A 125 2.69 5.51 -6.64
N SER A 126 3.95 5.36 -7.05
CA SER A 126 4.72 4.13 -6.88
C SER A 126 6.08 4.44 -6.27
N ILE A 127 6.60 3.51 -5.48
CA ILE A 127 7.92 3.58 -4.86
C ILE A 127 8.72 2.41 -5.40
N THR A 128 9.81 2.71 -6.10
CA THR A 128 10.80 1.72 -6.48
C THR A 128 11.78 1.52 -5.33
N ILE A 129 12.02 0.26 -5.00
CA ILE A 129 12.86 -0.17 -3.89
C ILE A 129 14.11 -0.83 -4.47
N PRO A 130 15.25 -0.14 -4.50
CA PRO A 130 16.53 -0.77 -4.80
C PRO A 130 16.83 -1.84 -3.75
N ARG A 131 17.04 -3.09 -4.18
CA ARG A 131 17.30 -4.22 -3.28
C ARG A 131 18.60 -4.08 -2.51
N GLU A 132 19.55 -3.32 -3.05
CA GLU A 132 20.81 -2.96 -2.38
C GLU A 132 20.61 -2.18 -1.07
N MET A 133 19.46 -1.49 -0.90
CA MET A 133 19.14 -0.80 0.34
C MET A 133 18.71 -1.76 1.46
N VAL A 134 18.42 -3.02 1.13
CA VAL A 134 18.03 -4.03 2.11
C VAL A 134 19.27 -4.81 2.55
N LYS A 135 19.68 -4.60 3.80
CA LYS A 135 20.90 -5.17 4.36
C LYS A 135 20.94 -6.70 4.19
N ASN A 136 22.06 -7.19 3.67
CA ASN A 136 22.34 -8.62 3.44
C ASN A 136 21.35 -9.31 2.48
N HIS A 137 20.61 -8.56 1.67
CA HIS A 137 19.70 -9.14 0.69
C HIS A 137 20.40 -9.33 -0.68
N PRO A 138 20.28 -10.49 -1.34
CA PRO A 138 20.83 -10.69 -2.68
C PRO A 138 20.14 -9.79 -3.71
N ILE A 139 20.92 -8.99 -4.45
CA ILE A 139 20.39 -7.94 -5.34
C ILE A 139 19.51 -8.49 -6.48
N HIS A 140 19.73 -9.72 -6.94
CA HIS A 140 18.96 -10.35 -8.02
C HIS A 140 17.81 -11.24 -7.53
N THR A 141 17.53 -11.24 -6.23
CA THR A 141 16.42 -12.00 -5.65
C THR A 141 15.31 -11.03 -5.25
N PRO A 142 14.04 -11.24 -5.62
CA PRO A 142 12.93 -10.42 -5.13
C PRO A 142 12.85 -10.38 -3.60
N LEU A 143 12.45 -9.24 -3.06
CA LEU A 143 12.13 -9.11 -1.64
C LEU A 143 10.94 -10.00 -1.26
N SER A 144 10.96 -10.54 -0.04
CA SER A 144 9.82 -11.29 0.50
C SER A 144 8.64 -10.37 0.80
N TYR A 145 7.43 -10.97 0.92
CA TYR A 145 6.24 -10.24 1.38
C TYR A 145 6.49 -9.49 2.68
N GLN A 146 7.13 -10.13 3.67
CA GLN A 146 7.38 -9.50 4.96
C GLN A 146 8.31 -8.29 4.82
N GLN A 147 9.36 -8.36 3.99
CA GLN A 147 10.25 -7.23 3.74
C GLN A 147 9.50 -6.07 3.08
N LEU A 148 8.71 -6.35 2.02
CA LEU A 148 7.93 -5.31 1.34
C LEU A 148 6.86 -4.71 2.23
N HIS A 149 6.16 -5.51 3.04
CA HIS A 149 5.18 -5.02 4.01
C HIS A 149 5.83 -4.10 5.06
N GLN A 150 7.01 -4.45 5.56
CA GLN A 150 7.73 -3.58 6.51
C GLN A 150 8.17 -2.26 5.87
N ILE A 151 8.59 -2.30 4.60
CA ILE A 151 8.88 -1.08 3.85
C ILE A 151 7.60 -0.28 3.62
N ALA A 152 6.47 -0.92 3.31
CA ALA A 152 5.19 -0.25 3.15
C ALA A 152 4.72 0.45 4.43
N LEU A 153 4.86 -0.18 5.60
CA LEU A 153 4.57 0.46 6.89
C LEU A 153 5.34 1.77 7.08
N LYS A 154 6.59 1.82 6.61
CA LYS A 154 7.46 3.00 6.73
C LYS A 154 7.21 4.05 5.65
N GLU A 155 7.08 3.63 4.41
CA GLU A 155 7.12 4.54 3.25
C GLU A 155 5.73 4.86 2.69
N VAL A 156 4.78 3.93 2.84
CA VAL A 156 3.38 4.09 2.39
C VAL A 156 2.50 4.56 3.54
N TYR A 157 2.59 3.91 4.69
CA TYR A 157 1.59 4.04 5.77
C TYR A 157 2.02 4.90 6.95
N SER A 158 3.26 5.39 7.01
CA SER A 158 3.80 6.07 8.19
C SER A 158 3.04 7.32 8.65
N GLY A 159 2.30 7.96 7.73
CA GLY A 159 1.45 9.10 8.05
C GLY A 159 0.05 8.75 8.54
N TYR A 160 -0.34 7.47 8.51
CA TYR A 160 -1.70 7.01 8.81
C TYR A 160 -2.13 7.34 10.23
N LEU A 161 -1.27 7.08 11.21
CA LEU A 161 -1.54 7.40 12.61
C LEU A 161 -0.72 8.62 13.03
N SER A 162 -1.34 9.55 13.76
CA SER A 162 -0.62 10.64 14.43
C SER A 162 0.22 10.12 15.60
N ARG A 163 1.03 11.00 16.20
CA ARG A 163 1.93 10.64 17.31
C ARG A 163 1.22 10.05 18.54
N ASN A 164 -0.05 10.39 18.74
CA ASN A 164 -0.90 9.84 19.80
C ASN A 164 -1.61 8.52 19.40
N GLY A 165 -1.37 8.01 18.19
CA GLY A 165 -1.97 6.78 17.69
C GLY A 165 -3.37 6.92 17.10
N GLU A 166 -3.88 8.14 16.92
CA GLU A 166 -5.18 8.39 16.28
C GLU A 166 -5.07 8.46 14.76
N ILE A 167 -6.18 8.21 14.05
CA ILE A 167 -6.21 8.32 12.59
C ILE A 167 -5.95 9.78 12.20
N ASN A 168 -4.98 9.98 11.31
CA ASN A 168 -4.54 11.30 10.88
C ASN A 168 -5.30 11.76 9.63
N GLU A 169 -6.43 12.45 9.82
CA GLU A 169 -7.23 12.97 8.69
C GLU A 169 -6.46 13.92 7.79
N ASN A 170 -5.53 14.72 8.33
CA ASN A 170 -4.71 15.62 7.50
C ASN A 170 -3.84 14.85 6.51
N TRP A 171 -3.37 13.66 6.88
CA TRP A 171 -2.66 12.78 5.96
C TRP A 171 -3.60 12.30 4.85
N PHE A 172 -4.82 11.84 5.15
CA PHE A 172 -5.79 11.48 4.12
C PHE A 172 -6.13 12.66 3.20
N THR A 173 -6.46 13.83 3.73
CA THR A 173 -6.72 15.03 2.93
C THR A 173 -5.56 15.32 1.98
N SER A 174 -4.31 15.24 2.44
CA SER A 174 -3.13 15.46 1.58
C SER A 174 -2.96 14.44 0.44
N LYS A 175 -3.58 13.26 0.54
CA LYS A 175 -3.48 12.19 -0.45
C LYS A 175 -4.63 12.22 -1.47
N PHE A 176 -5.78 12.80 -1.10
CA PHE A 176 -6.99 12.86 -1.92
C PHE A 176 -7.34 14.28 -2.38
N GLU A 177 -6.63 15.31 -1.90
CA GLU A 177 -6.92 16.70 -2.20
C GLU A 177 -5.64 17.50 -2.43
N GLY A 178 -5.76 18.64 -3.12
CA GLY A 178 -4.66 19.55 -3.46
C GLY A 178 -4.10 19.37 -4.88
N ASN A 179 -2.95 20.00 -5.10
CA ASN A 179 -2.38 20.26 -6.43
C ASN A 179 -2.14 19.00 -7.29
N GLY A 180 -1.97 17.83 -6.67
CA GLY A 180 -1.75 16.57 -7.40
C GLY A 180 -2.97 16.03 -8.16
N TRP A 181 -4.17 16.55 -7.89
CA TRP A 181 -5.43 16.06 -8.46
C TRP A 181 -6.04 16.97 -9.53
N VAL A 182 -5.66 18.23 -9.51
CA VAL A 182 -6.26 19.33 -10.28
C VAL A 182 -5.54 19.55 -11.60
N ASN A 183 -5.96 20.55 -12.39
CA ASN A 183 -5.27 20.85 -13.64
C ASN A 183 -4.00 21.64 -13.35
N TRP A 184 -2.97 21.44 -14.17
CA TRP A 184 -1.65 22.07 -13.97
C TRP A 184 -1.69 23.60 -14.06
N ASP A 185 -2.69 24.14 -14.75
CA ASP A 185 -2.87 25.59 -14.94
C ASP A 185 -3.74 26.23 -13.84
N ASP A 186 -4.20 25.45 -12.85
CA ASP A 186 -5.01 25.99 -11.76
C ASP A 186 -4.14 26.78 -10.77
N THR A 187 -4.54 28.02 -10.45
CA THR A 187 -3.82 28.85 -9.47
C THR A 187 -4.01 28.32 -8.05
N PRO A 188 -3.12 28.64 -7.10
CA PRO A 188 -3.29 28.25 -5.70
C PRO A 188 -4.63 28.70 -5.09
N GLU A 189 -5.14 29.87 -5.47
CA GLU A 189 -6.43 30.40 -5.02
C GLU A 189 -7.60 29.56 -5.55
N LYS A 190 -7.53 29.15 -6.83
CA LYS A 190 -8.53 28.27 -7.43
C LYS A 190 -8.51 26.90 -6.77
N ILE A 191 -7.32 26.36 -6.50
CA ILE A 191 -7.19 25.06 -5.82
C ILE A 191 -7.80 25.11 -4.42
N LYS A 192 -7.58 26.21 -3.69
CA LYS A 192 -8.20 26.45 -2.38
C LYS A 192 -9.72 26.60 -2.44
N SER A 193 -10.28 27.01 -3.57
CA SER A 193 -11.74 27.11 -3.75
C SER A 193 -12.43 25.78 -4.06
N TYR A 194 -11.68 24.73 -4.40
CA TYR A 194 -12.28 23.44 -4.70
C TYR A 194 -12.96 22.83 -3.47
N THR A 195 -14.16 22.35 -3.70
CA THR A 195 -14.96 21.64 -2.72
C THR A 195 -14.65 20.14 -2.75
N ARG A 196 -15.15 19.41 -1.73
CA ARG A 196 -15.10 17.95 -1.71
C ARG A 196 -15.67 17.31 -2.99
N LYS A 197 -16.76 17.86 -3.51
CA LYS A 197 -17.44 17.36 -4.71
C LYS A 197 -16.58 17.55 -5.98
N ASP A 198 -15.77 18.61 -6.03
CA ASP A 198 -14.83 18.81 -7.15
C ASP A 198 -13.75 17.74 -7.15
N TYR A 199 -13.20 17.40 -5.98
CA TYR A 199 -12.23 16.30 -5.85
C TYR A 199 -12.82 14.94 -6.22
N GLU A 200 -14.07 14.66 -5.84
CA GLU A 200 -14.77 13.44 -6.28
C GLU A 200 -14.82 13.35 -7.82
N GLN A 201 -15.06 14.47 -8.52
CA GLN A 201 -15.03 14.47 -9.98
C GLN A 201 -13.61 14.23 -10.54
N PHE A 202 -12.57 14.78 -9.90
CA PHE A 202 -11.19 14.50 -10.30
C PHE A 202 -10.81 13.03 -10.11
N HIS A 203 -11.27 12.39 -9.03
CA HIS A 203 -11.09 10.97 -8.78
C HIS A 203 -11.85 10.11 -9.79
N LEU A 204 -13.11 10.42 -10.07
CA LEU A 204 -13.90 9.71 -11.08
C LEU A 204 -13.26 9.82 -12.48
N ARG A 205 -12.65 10.96 -12.82
CA ARG A 205 -11.88 11.11 -14.07
C ARG A 205 -10.71 10.13 -14.12
N LYS A 206 -10.01 9.91 -13.01
CA LYS A 206 -8.90 8.96 -12.91
C LYS A 206 -9.39 7.51 -13.01
N VAL A 207 -10.49 7.18 -12.34
CA VAL A 207 -11.15 5.87 -12.42
C VAL A 207 -11.55 5.54 -13.85
N ARG A 208 -12.20 6.49 -14.56
CA ARG A 208 -12.53 6.34 -15.99
C ARG A 208 -11.28 6.18 -16.84
N GLY A 209 -10.21 6.91 -16.50
CA GLY A 209 -8.91 6.81 -17.15
C GLY A 209 -8.28 5.41 -17.11
N ASN A 210 -8.59 4.58 -16.09
CA ASN A 210 -8.12 3.19 -16.05
C ASN A 210 -8.58 2.39 -17.29
N TRP A 211 -9.75 2.71 -17.83
CA TRP A 211 -10.40 2.00 -18.93
C TRP A 211 -10.20 2.68 -20.29
N TYR A 212 -9.37 3.72 -20.35
CA TYR A 212 -9.13 4.45 -21.59
C TYR A 212 -8.48 3.52 -22.64
N GLY A 213 -9.11 3.42 -23.82
CA GLY A 213 -8.63 2.58 -24.92
C GLY A 213 -9.12 1.12 -24.89
N VAL A 214 -9.88 0.71 -23.86
CA VAL A 214 -10.51 -0.61 -23.81
C VAL A 214 -11.83 -0.59 -24.58
N LYS A 215 -12.01 -1.51 -25.53
CA LYS A 215 -13.30 -1.68 -26.21
C LYS A 215 -14.24 -2.46 -25.30
N LYS A 216 -15.50 -2.04 -25.18
CA LYS A 216 -16.49 -2.68 -24.31
C LYS A 216 -16.68 -4.18 -24.64
N ASP A 217 -16.52 -4.54 -25.90
CA ASP A 217 -16.71 -5.91 -26.40
C ASP A 217 -15.44 -6.78 -26.27
N SER A 218 -14.34 -6.23 -25.75
CA SER A 218 -13.07 -6.96 -25.54
C SER A 218 -12.81 -7.31 -24.08
N LEU A 219 -13.83 -7.23 -23.22
CA LEU A 219 -13.68 -7.54 -21.81
C LEU A 219 -13.62 -9.05 -21.58
N ASN A 220 -12.52 -9.51 -20.98
CA ASN A 220 -12.36 -10.87 -20.52
C ASN A 220 -12.99 -11.00 -19.12
N ALA A 221 -13.87 -11.97 -18.94
CA ALA A 221 -14.33 -12.35 -17.61
C ALA A 221 -13.15 -12.95 -16.82
N PRO A 222 -12.98 -12.62 -15.53
CA PRO A 222 -11.94 -13.24 -14.73
C PRO A 222 -12.19 -14.74 -14.64
N ALA A 223 -11.16 -15.55 -14.90
CA ALA A 223 -11.17 -16.94 -14.50
C ALA A 223 -11.19 -16.97 -12.97
N THR A 224 -12.17 -17.63 -12.37
CA THR A 224 -12.22 -17.88 -10.93
C THR A 224 -10.95 -18.64 -10.55
N GLN A 225 -9.99 -17.98 -9.91
CA GLN A 225 -8.93 -18.65 -9.18
C GLN A 225 -9.49 -19.02 -7.81
N ASP A 226 -9.80 -20.30 -7.63
CA ASP A 226 -10.06 -20.86 -6.31
C ASP A 226 -8.79 -20.71 -5.47
N PHE A 227 -8.89 -19.99 -4.35
CA PHE A 227 -7.86 -19.85 -3.33
C PHE A 227 -8.00 -20.95 -2.27
#